data_AF-A0A9Q0LEH6-F1
#
_entry.id   AF-A0A9Q0LEH6-F1
#
_cell.length_a   1.000
_cell.length_b   1.000
_cell.length_c   1.000
_cell.angle_alpha   90.00
_cell.angle_beta   90.00
_cell.angle_gamma   90.00
#
_symmetry.space_group_name_H-M   'P 1'
#
loop_
_entity.id
_entity.type
_entity.pdbx_description
1 polymer ?
#
loop_
_entity_poly.entity_id
_entity_poly.type
_entity_poly.pdbx_seq_one_letter_code
_entity_poly.pdbx_strand_id
1 'polypeptide(L)'
;MQVIETLRQKKTKKIYQHTRNYVNNLYLLVNLYYRPLEKKANTKSQILSKNEIEEIFENLKQITILFAEFLYNIEYLLLTWEKDYKIGEYFLHLKNRMQDLVSFWKSSIFALKKLKELESNQTFSIFTEKIKNNLICEGNSFEEYFLLTQYYPFVLKHYLKKLLLVTDTDHPDHQIMEIFIKDLNLNLSKIYSENYKSKKIEAISHFKNLDLQIENKINLDLDLVQNSKENEIQIDEKENKNDKQKEKKQVINEENKKINENLEENENQNENENKNESENLEENKNQNENQK
;
A
#
# COMPACT_ATOMS: atom_id res chain seq x y z
N MET A 1 19.69 -11.30 0.50
CA MET A 1 19.88 -11.14 1.96
C MET A 1 18.78 -10.21 2.44
N GLN A 2 17.79 -10.68 3.21
CA GLN A 2 16.75 -9.82 3.78
C GLN A 2 17.44 -8.84 4.74
N VAL A 3 17.40 -7.54 4.43
CA VAL A 3 17.85 -6.50 5.36
C VAL A 3 16.91 -6.57 6.56
N ILE A 4 17.43 -7.04 7.71
CA ILE A 4 16.65 -7.11 8.94
C ILE A 4 16.36 -5.68 9.37
N GLU A 5 15.08 -5.29 9.27
CA GLU A 5 14.61 -3.96 9.68
C GLU A 5 14.95 -3.71 11.16
N THR A 6 15.66 -2.61 11.44
CA THR A 6 16.06 -2.26 12.81
C THR A 6 14.85 -1.92 13.66
N LEU A 7 14.95 -2.07 15.00
CA LEU A 7 13.86 -1.70 15.90
C LEU A 7 13.50 -0.21 15.77
N ARG A 8 14.50 0.64 15.55
CA ARG A 8 14.33 2.08 15.31
C ARG A 8 13.54 2.34 14.03
N GLN A 9 13.91 1.68 12.93
CA GLN A 9 13.20 1.75 11.65
C GLN A 9 11.74 1.30 11.80
N LYS A 10 11.48 0.20 12.52
CA LYS A 10 10.11 -0.26 12.84
C LYS A 10 9.29 0.79 13.59
N LYS A 11 9.89 1.49 14.57
CA LYS A 11 9.20 2.57 15.29
C LYS A 11 8.94 3.78 14.39
N THR A 12 9.88 4.14 13.53
CA THR A 12 9.69 5.20 12.52
C THR A 12 8.58 4.86 11.53
N LYS A 13 8.51 3.61 11.05
CA LYS A 13 7.44 3.14 10.16
C LYS A 13 6.06 3.28 10.78
N LYS A 14 5.91 3.04 12.10
CA LYS A 14 4.65 3.30 12.80
C LYS A 14 4.29 4.79 12.81
N ILE A 15 5.26 5.70 12.97
CA ILE A 15 5.01 7.15 12.83
C ILE A 15 4.52 7.46 11.42
N TYR A 16 5.22 6.99 10.38
CA TYR A 16 4.81 7.15 8.99
C TYR A 16 3.37 6.69 8.72
N GLN A 17 3.00 5.48 9.16
CA GLN A 17 1.66 4.93 8.96
C GLN A 17 0.56 5.82 9.57
N HIS A 18 0.77 6.28 10.81
CA HIS A 18 -0.18 7.16 11.49
C HIS A 18 -0.23 8.56 10.86
N THR A 19 0.91 9.10 10.45
CA THR A 19 0.98 10.37 9.71
C THR A 19 0.27 10.26 8.36
N ARG A 20 0.43 9.15 7.64
CA ARG A 20 -0.24 8.89 6.35
C ARG A 20 -1.75 8.92 6.49
N ASN A 21 -2.28 8.21 7.50
CA ASN A 21 -3.72 8.20 7.76
C ASN A 21 -4.24 9.59 8.15
N TYR A 22 -3.47 10.32 8.97
CA TYR A 22 -3.83 11.67 9.35
C TYR A 22 -3.87 12.63 8.16
N VAL A 23 -2.85 12.62 7.30
CA VAL A 23 -2.82 13.41 6.06
C VAL A 23 -3.99 13.04 5.15
N ASN A 24 -4.31 11.76 5.00
CA ASN A 24 -5.48 11.32 4.25
C ASN A 24 -6.78 11.92 4.80
N ASN A 25 -6.98 11.89 6.12
CA ASN A 25 -8.16 12.49 6.76
C ASN A 25 -8.25 14.00 6.52
N LEU A 26 -7.12 14.73 6.60
CA LEU A 26 -7.07 16.15 6.27
C LEU A 26 -7.43 16.39 4.79
N TYR A 27 -6.93 15.58 3.88
CA TYR A 27 -7.30 15.65 2.46
C TYR A 27 -8.79 15.40 2.23
N LEU A 28 -9.42 14.46 2.95
CA LEU A 28 -10.85 14.21 2.86
C LEU A 28 -11.66 15.41 3.38
N LEU A 29 -11.27 15.99 4.52
CA LEU A 29 -11.85 17.24 5.03
C LEU A 29 -11.80 18.36 3.99
N VAL A 30 -10.65 18.55 3.34
CA VAL A 30 -10.49 19.59 2.31
C VAL A 30 -11.34 19.32 1.08
N ASN A 31 -11.29 18.10 0.54
CA ASN A 31 -11.83 17.79 -0.77
C ASN A 31 -13.32 17.48 -0.76
N LEU A 32 -13.82 16.80 0.27
CA LEU A 32 -15.20 16.37 0.33
C LEU A 32 -16.09 17.40 1.04
N TYR A 33 -15.54 18.16 2.00
CA TYR A 33 -16.33 19.10 2.79
C TYR A 33 -15.99 20.55 2.45
N TYR A 34 -14.76 21.00 2.68
CA TYR A 34 -14.40 22.41 2.53
C TYR A 34 -14.62 22.94 1.11
N ARG A 35 -14.00 22.32 0.09
CA ARG A 35 -14.07 22.82 -1.30
C ARG A 35 -15.51 22.87 -1.83
N PRO A 36 -16.37 21.84 -1.61
CA PRO A 36 -17.77 21.92 -2.02
C PRO A 36 -18.58 22.99 -1.30
N LEU A 37 -18.35 23.20 0.01
CA LEU A 37 -19.02 24.24 0.79
C LEU A 37 -18.59 25.64 0.33
N GLU A 38 -17.28 25.86 0.15
CA GLU A 38 -16.70 27.10 -0.36
C GLU A 38 -17.29 27.47 -1.73
N LYS A 39 -17.35 26.50 -2.66
CA LYS A 39 -17.93 26.70 -4.00
C LYS A 39 -19.39 27.13 -3.95
N LYS A 40 -20.17 26.63 -2.99
CA LYS A 40 -21.61 26.94 -2.85
C LYS A 40 -21.88 28.24 -2.08
N ALA A 41 -20.91 28.77 -1.35
CA ALA A 41 -21.09 29.88 -0.41
C ALA A 41 -21.64 31.18 -1.04
N ASN A 42 -21.44 31.42 -2.34
CA ASN A 42 -21.94 32.60 -3.07
C ASN A 42 -23.02 32.25 -4.11
N THR A 43 -23.67 31.10 -3.98
CA THR A 43 -24.65 30.60 -4.95
C THR A 43 -26.05 30.59 -4.34
N LYS A 44 -27.08 30.48 -5.18
CA LYS A 44 -28.46 30.25 -4.70
C LYS A 44 -28.63 28.91 -3.96
N SER A 45 -27.66 28.00 -4.07
CA SER A 45 -27.59 26.70 -3.38
C SER A 45 -26.65 26.72 -2.18
N GLN A 46 -26.49 27.88 -1.53
CA GLN A 46 -25.68 28.05 -0.33
C GLN A 46 -26.12 27.06 0.76
N ILE A 47 -25.14 26.38 1.38
CA ILE A 47 -25.35 25.46 2.50
C ILE A 47 -24.98 26.13 3.82
N LEU A 48 -23.80 26.74 3.85
CA LEU A 48 -23.26 27.51 4.97
C LEU A 48 -22.82 28.88 4.45
N SER A 49 -22.80 29.88 5.33
CA SER A 49 -22.17 31.18 5.09
C SER A 49 -20.65 31.08 5.03
N LYS A 50 -20.00 32.08 4.41
CA LYS A 50 -18.54 32.17 4.38
C LYS A 50 -17.94 32.16 5.78
N ASN A 51 -18.53 32.92 6.70
CA ASN A 51 -18.07 32.99 8.08
C ASN A 51 -18.13 31.63 8.76
N GLU A 52 -19.23 30.88 8.60
CA GLU A 52 -19.34 29.52 9.17
C GLU A 52 -18.30 28.56 8.56
N ILE A 53 -18.02 28.68 7.26
CA ILE A 53 -16.97 27.87 6.60
C ILE A 53 -15.60 28.24 7.17
N GLU A 54 -15.30 29.53 7.32
CA GLU A 54 -14.04 29.99 7.90
C GLU A 54 -13.87 29.54 9.36
N GLU A 55 -14.93 29.60 10.17
CA GLU A 55 -14.94 29.12 11.56
C GLU A 55 -14.69 27.61 11.67
N ILE A 56 -15.27 26.80 10.78
CA ILE A 56 -15.13 25.33 10.82
C ILE A 56 -13.76 24.87 10.30
N PHE A 57 -13.24 25.52 9.26
CA PHE A 57 -12.07 25.05 8.52
C PHE A 57 -10.82 25.92 8.71
N GLU A 58 -10.81 26.75 9.75
CA GLU A 58 -9.69 27.63 10.08
C GLU A 58 -8.34 26.87 10.01
N ASN A 59 -7.42 27.41 9.21
CA ASN A 59 -6.08 26.87 8.98
C ASN A 59 -5.99 25.45 8.37
N LEU A 60 -7.10 24.81 8.00
CA LEU A 60 -7.11 23.43 7.52
C LEU A 60 -6.19 23.23 6.30
N LYS A 61 -6.25 24.13 5.31
CA LYS A 61 -5.42 24.02 4.09
C LYS A 61 -3.92 24.11 4.42
N GLN A 62 -3.49 25.09 5.21
CA GLN A 62 -2.08 25.25 5.55
C GLN A 62 -1.56 24.03 6.32
N ILE A 63 -2.36 23.50 7.26
CA ILE A 63 -1.98 22.33 8.06
C ILE A 63 -1.92 21.06 7.21
N THR A 64 -2.83 20.91 6.25
CA THR A 64 -2.80 19.80 5.29
C THR A 64 -1.49 19.79 4.50
N ILE A 65 -1.04 20.96 4.01
CA ILE A 65 0.22 21.09 3.28
C ILE A 65 1.41 20.74 4.18
N LEU A 66 1.46 21.33 5.39
CA LEU A 66 2.53 21.08 6.36
C LEU A 66 2.70 19.59 6.67
N PHE A 67 1.60 18.86 6.89
CA PHE A 67 1.68 17.44 7.17
C PHE A 67 1.92 16.58 5.93
N ALA A 68 1.50 17.01 4.74
CA ALA A 68 1.85 16.33 3.49
C ALA A 68 3.37 16.39 3.23
N GLU A 69 4.00 17.54 3.45
CA GLU A 69 5.46 17.71 3.39
C GLU A 69 6.16 16.85 4.44
N PHE A 70 5.68 16.86 5.68
CA PHE A 70 6.21 16.02 6.75
C PHE A 70 6.11 14.52 6.41
N LEU A 71 4.98 14.07 5.85
CA LEU A 71 4.78 12.69 5.42
C LEU A 71 5.77 12.29 4.32
N TYR A 72 5.89 13.12 3.28
CA TYR A 72 6.82 12.90 2.16
C TYR A 72 8.26 12.74 2.66
N ASN A 73 8.67 13.58 3.60
CA ASN A 73 10.01 13.53 4.19
C ASN A 73 10.26 12.22 4.96
N ILE A 74 9.29 11.73 5.73
CA ILE A 74 9.41 10.43 6.43
C ILE A 74 9.39 9.27 5.43
N GLU A 75 8.58 9.36 4.37
CA GLU A 75 8.54 8.35 3.32
C GLU A 75 9.90 8.20 2.64
N TYR A 76 10.48 9.32 2.21
CA TYR A 76 11.81 9.35 1.63
C TYR A 76 12.86 8.77 2.59
N LEU A 77 12.81 9.16 3.87
CA LEU A 77 13.69 8.63 4.91
C LEU A 77 13.62 7.10 5.05
N LEU A 78 12.42 6.54 4.95
CA LEU A 78 12.21 5.09 5.05
C LEU A 78 12.68 4.34 3.80
N LEU A 79 12.61 4.96 2.63
CA LEU A 79 13.07 4.38 1.37
C LEU A 79 14.60 4.35 1.28
N THR A 80 15.28 5.37 1.81
CA THR A 80 16.74 5.48 1.78
C THR A 80 17.36 5.18 3.14
N TRP A 81 16.77 4.29 3.94
CA TRP A 81 17.16 4.13 5.34
C TRP A 81 18.60 3.59 5.53
N GLU A 82 19.45 4.40 6.15
CA GLU A 82 20.76 4.03 6.71
C GLU A 82 20.78 4.20 8.25
N LYS A 83 21.79 3.64 8.91
CA LYS A 83 21.85 3.54 10.38
C LYS A 83 21.91 4.91 11.09
N ASP A 84 22.48 5.92 10.45
CA ASP A 84 22.76 7.24 11.05
C ASP A 84 21.74 8.33 10.65
N TYR A 85 20.63 7.93 10.02
CA TYR A 85 19.62 8.89 9.57
C TYR A 85 18.88 9.58 10.70
N LYS A 86 18.59 10.86 10.46
CA LYS A 86 18.06 11.80 11.44
C LYS A 86 16.61 12.17 11.10
N ILE A 87 15.64 11.54 11.76
CA ILE A 87 14.23 11.96 11.66
C ILE A 87 13.96 13.23 12.47
N GLY A 88 14.85 13.56 13.42
CA GLY A 88 14.73 14.70 14.32
C GLY A 88 14.55 16.03 13.59
N GLU A 89 15.23 16.23 12.47
CA GLU A 89 15.14 17.48 11.70
C GLU A 89 13.71 17.77 11.20
N TYR A 90 12.95 16.73 10.83
CA TYR A 90 11.56 16.88 10.42
C TYR A 90 10.65 17.26 11.60
N PHE A 91 10.99 16.83 12.82
CA PHE A 91 10.30 17.29 14.03
C PHE A 91 10.65 18.72 14.39
N LEU A 92 11.87 19.19 14.10
CA LEU A 92 12.22 20.62 14.24
C LEU A 92 11.38 21.49 13.31
N HIS A 93 11.15 21.02 12.08
CA HIS A 93 10.25 21.73 11.15
C HIS A 93 8.83 21.87 11.73
N LEU A 94 8.25 20.78 12.24
CA LEU A 94 6.95 20.83 12.93
C LEU A 94 6.98 21.73 14.18
N LYS A 95 8.07 21.70 14.95
CA LYS A 95 8.27 22.55 16.12
C LYS A 95 8.23 24.04 15.77
N ASN A 96 8.85 24.43 14.66
CA ASN A 96 8.85 25.81 14.19
C ASN A 96 7.44 26.30 13.79
N ARG A 97 6.54 25.36 13.47
CA ARG A 97 5.13 25.62 13.15
C ARG A 97 4.19 25.28 14.31
N MET A 98 4.71 25.12 15.53
CA MET A 98 3.92 24.69 16.69
C MET A 98 2.77 25.64 17.03
N GLN A 99 2.93 26.95 16.81
CA GLN A 99 1.84 27.91 17.06
C GLN A 99 0.65 27.68 16.12
N ASP A 100 0.92 27.45 14.82
CA ASP A 100 -0.11 27.15 13.82
C ASP A 100 -0.81 25.82 14.13
N LEU A 101 -0.03 24.80 14.51
CA LEU A 101 -0.56 23.49 14.94
C LEU A 101 -1.49 23.63 16.16
N VAL A 102 -1.08 24.41 17.16
CA VAL A 102 -1.87 24.68 18.36
C VAL A 102 -3.14 25.44 18.05
N SER A 103 -3.06 26.46 17.19
CA SER A 103 -4.23 27.20 16.71
C SER A 103 -5.22 26.25 16.05
N PHE A 104 -4.76 25.39 15.13
CA PHE A 104 -5.60 24.43 14.43
C PHE A 104 -6.23 23.37 15.35
N TRP A 105 -5.46 22.77 16.26
CA TRP A 105 -6.03 21.81 17.21
C TRP A 105 -7.06 22.47 18.12
N LYS A 106 -6.85 23.73 18.50
CA LYS A 106 -7.83 24.51 19.27
C LYS A 106 -9.07 24.83 18.44
N SER A 107 -8.91 25.27 17.19
CA SER A 107 -10.03 25.55 16.27
C SER A 107 -10.87 24.31 16.00
N SER A 108 -10.25 23.14 15.90
CA SER A 108 -10.97 21.87 15.72
C SER A 108 -11.96 21.54 16.86
N ILE A 109 -11.73 22.05 18.07
CA ILE A 109 -12.66 21.90 19.21
C ILE A 109 -13.90 22.78 18.98
N PHE A 110 -13.69 23.99 18.48
CA PHE A 110 -14.79 24.90 18.13
C PHE A 110 -15.56 24.39 16.91
N ALA A 111 -14.86 23.86 15.91
CA ALA A 111 -15.48 23.22 14.75
C ALA A 111 -16.46 22.12 15.18
N LEU A 112 -16.08 21.20 16.07
CA LEU A 112 -16.99 20.16 16.58
C LEU A 112 -18.24 20.74 17.26
N LYS A 113 -18.10 21.82 18.05
CA LYS A 113 -19.25 22.48 18.67
C LYS A 113 -20.17 23.08 17.61
N LYS A 114 -19.59 23.74 16.61
CA LYS A 114 -20.34 24.34 15.51
C LYS A 114 -21.06 23.30 14.67
N LEU A 115 -20.43 22.15 14.39
CA LEU A 115 -21.05 21.03 13.68
C LEU A 115 -22.30 20.53 14.42
N LYS A 116 -22.22 20.42 15.75
CA LYS A 116 -23.38 20.04 16.57
C LYS A 116 -24.54 21.04 16.48
N GLU A 117 -24.25 22.34 16.44
CA GLU A 117 -25.29 23.36 16.21
C GLU A 117 -25.93 23.21 14.83
N LEU A 118 -25.13 22.86 13.83
CA LEU A 118 -25.55 22.70 12.43
C LEU A 118 -26.31 21.39 12.16
N GLU A 119 -26.37 20.44 13.09
CA GLU A 119 -27.17 19.19 12.94
C GLU A 119 -28.66 19.48 12.66
N SER A 120 -29.16 20.59 13.20
CA SER A 120 -30.53 21.07 12.97
C SER A 120 -30.78 21.63 11.57
N ASN A 121 -29.72 21.97 10.82
CA ASN A 121 -29.81 22.50 9.47
C ASN A 121 -30.00 21.34 8.48
N GLN A 122 -31.24 21.13 8.03
CA GLN A 122 -31.61 20.03 7.13
C GLN A 122 -30.78 20.00 5.83
N THR A 123 -30.45 21.17 5.25
CA THR A 123 -29.66 21.23 4.00
C THR A 123 -28.22 20.77 4.25
N PHE A 124 -27.65 21.15 5.39
CA PHE A 124 -26.32 20.71 5.80
C PHE A 124 -26.31 19.21 6.13
N SER A 125 -27.30 18.71 6.85
CA SER A 125 -27.42 17.29 7.21
C SER A 125 -27.57 16.38 5.98
N ILE A 126 -28.35 16.80 4.96
CA ILE A 126 -28.42 16.07 3.68
C ILE A 126 -27.06 16.05 2.98
N PHE A 127 -26.32 17.16 3.04
CA PHE A 127 -25.00 17.27 2.44
C PHE A 127 -23.97 16.35 3.11
N THR A 128 -23.90 16.35 4.43
CA THR A 128 -22.95 15.51 5.19
C THR A 128 -23.29 14.02 5.05
N GLU A 129 -24.57 13.65 5.07
CA GLU A 129 -25.00 12.25 4.91
C GLU A 129 -24.68 11.71 3.51
N LYS A 130 -24.84 12.54 2.47
CA LYS A 130 -24.40 12.16 1.12
C LYS A 130 -22.91 11.86 1.04
N ILE A 131 -22.08 12.64 1.74
CA ILE A 131 -20.63 12.44 1.76
C ILE A 131 -20.26 11.20 2.57
N LYS A 132 -20.88 10.99 3.74
CA LYS A 132 -20.64 9.82 4.59
C LYS A 132 -20.88 8.50 3.84
N ASN A 133 -21.87 8.47 2.94
CA ASN A 133 -22.17 7.32 2.10
C ASN A 133 -21.19 7.10 0.92
N ASN A 134 -20.19 7.96 0.74
CA ASN A 134 -19.10 7.72 -0.19
C ASN A 134 -18.18 6.62 0.37
N LEU A 135 -17.84 5.62 -0.46
CA LEU A 135 -16.97 4.51 -0.07
C LEU A 135 -15.61 4.98 0.48
N ILE A 136 -15.07 6.09 -0.03
CA ILE A 136 -13.79 6.66 0.42
C ILE A 136 -13.86 7.11 1.89
N CYS A 137 -15.05 7.42 2.41
CA CYS A 137 -15.22 7.84 3.79
C CYS A 137 -15.20 6.67 4.78
N GLU A 138 -15.34 5.43 4.31
CA GLU A 138 -15.40 4.22 5.14
C GLU A 138 -16.42 4.34 6.29
N GLY A 139 -17.51 5.08 6.06
CA GLY A 139 -18.57 5.32 7.05
C GLY A 139 -18.27 6.38 8.13
N ASN A 140 -17.08 7.00 8.10
CA ASN A 140 -16.74 8.09 9.02
C ASN A 140 -17.67 9.30 8.80
N SER A 141 -18.17 9.85 9.91
CA SER A 141 -18.95 11.09 9.86
C SER A 141 -18.04 12.31 9.74
N PHE A 142 -18.63 13.47 9.47
CA PHE A 142 -17.87 14.71 9.36
C PHE A 142 -17.20 15.09 10.70
N GLU A 143 -17.92 14.88 11.80
CA GLU A 143 -17.45 15.08 13.18
C GLU A 143 -16.28 14.16 13.50
N GLU A 144 -16.34 12.89 13.06
CA GLU A 144 -15.27 11.93 13.32
C GLU A 144 -13.93 12.41 12.74
N TYR A 145 -13.91 12.99 11.55
CA TYR A 145 -12.67 13.53 10.98
C TYR A 145 -12.03 14.67 11.81
N PHE A 146 -12.84 15.53 12.42
CA PHE A 146 -12.35 16.55 13.36
C PHE A 146 -11.91 15.94 14.69
N LEU A 147 -12.60 14.89 15.16
CA LEU A 147 -12.21 14.15 16.35
C LEU A 147 -10.84 13.48 16.17
N LEU A 148 -10.62 12.84 15.03
CA LEU A 148 -9.33 12.23 14.64
C LEU A 148 -8.20 13.27 14.61
N THR A 149 -8.51 14.49 14.15
CA THR A 149 -7.57 15.62 14.18
C THR A 149 -7.13 15.99 15.59
N GLN A 150 -8.04 15.91 16.57
CA GLN A 150 -7.73 16.15 17.97
C GLN A 150 -6.92 15.02 18.62
N TYR A 151 -7.11 13.78 18.16
CA TYR A 151 -6.40 12.61 18.67
C TYR A 151 -4.97 12.50 18.15
N TYR A 152 -4.73 12.86 16.89
CA TYR A 152 -3.43 12.74 16.24
C TYR A 152 -2.23 13.25 17.08
N PRO A 153 -2.23 14.44 17.70
CA PRO A 153 -1.08 14.90 18.48
C PRO A 153 -0.77 14.01 19.69
N PHE A 154 -1.78 13.35 20.28
CA PHE A 154 -1.54 12.37 21.35
C PHE A 154 -0.91 11.08 20.82
N VAL A 155 -1.36 10.64 19.63
CA VAL A 155 -0.82 9.47 18.93
C VAL A 155 0.64 9.71 18.52
N LEU A 156 0.92 10.85 17.89
CA LEU A 156 2.28 11.25 17.50
C LEU A 156 3.23 11.25 18.70
N LYS A 157 2.82 11.89 19.81
CA LYS A 157 3.61 11.90 21.06
C LYS A 157 3.89 10.49 21.58
N HIS A 158 2.91 9.59 21.50
CA HIS A 158 3.05 8.21 21.98
C HIS A 158 4.09 7.43 21.17
N TYR A 159 4.04 7.49 19.83
CA TYR A 159 5.04 6.80 19.00
C TYR A 159 6.41 7.45 19.07
N LEU A 160 6.47 8.77 19.22
CA LEU A 160 7.74 9.46 19.41
C LEU A 160 8.43 9.04 20.71
N LYS A 161 7.67 8.85 21.81
CA LYS A 161 8.20 8.26 23.05
C LYS A 161 8.73 6.84 22.83
N LYS A 162 8.03 6.02 22.05
CA LYS A 162 8.49 4.65 21.72
C LYS A 162 9.77 4.66 20.87
N LEU A 163 9.91 5.61 19.96
CA LEU A 163 11.11 5.78 19.15
C LEU A 163 12.29 6.27 20.00
N LEU A 164 12.04 7.21 20.92
CA LEU A 164 13.04 7.71 21.86
C LEU A 164 13.63 6.59 22.73
N LEU A 165 12.80 5.67 23.23
CA LEU A 165 13.25 4.51 24.04
C LEU A 165 14.23 3.57 23.33
N VAL A 166 14.27 3.61 21.99
CA VAL A 166 15.13 2.75 21.16
C VAL A 166 16.16 3.56 20.37
N THR A 167 16.34 4.83 20.73
CA THR A 167 17.33 5.74 20.13
C THR A 167 18.36 6.08 21.19
N ASP A 168 19.63 5.79 20.91
CA ASP A 168 20.75 6.04 21.83
C ASP A 168 20.79 7.51 22.28
N THR A 169 21.20 7.76 23.53
CA THR A 169 21.27 9.11 24.10
C THR A 169 22.23 10.03 23.37
N ASP A 170 23.28 9.45 22.78
CA ASP A 170 24.30 10.17 22.02
C ASP A 170 23.86 10.45 20.57
N HIS A 171 22.75 9.85 20.13
CA HIS A 171 22.20 10.10 18.80
C HIS A 171 21.56 11.51 18.75
N PRO A 172 21.81 12.32 17.70
CA PRO A 172 21.32 13.70 17.63
C PRO A 172 19.79 13.83 17.73
N ASP A 173 19.04 12.86 17.19
CA ASP A 173 17.59 12.85 17.32
C ASP A 173 17.09 12.71 18.77
N HIS A 174 17.86 12.14 19.69
CA HIS A 174 17.40 11.89 21.06
C HIS A 174 16.97 13.20 21.74
N GLN A 175 17.88 14.18 21.78
CA GLN A 175 17.62 15.49 22.37
C GLN A 175 16.51 16.25 21.63
N ILE A 176 16.48 16.16 20.29
CA ILE A 176 15.45 16.82 19.48
C ILE A 176 14.06 16.27 19.82
N MET A 177 13.93 14.95 19.91
CA MET A 177 12.68 14.28 20.25
C MET A 177 12.23 14.62 21.67
N GLU A 178 13.13 14.67 22.65
CA GLU A 178 12.80 15.09 24.02
C GLU A 178 12.21 16.50 24.07
N ILE A 179 12.87 17.45 23.41
CA ILE A 179 12.42 18.84 23.34
C ILE A 179 11.04 18.92 22.66
N PHE A 180 10.86 18.25 21.53
CA PHE A 180 9.60 18.24 20.82
C PHE A 180 8.47 17.62 21.65
N ILE A 181 8.72 16.47 22.32
CA ILE A 181 7.75 15.82 23.20
C ILE A 181 7.36 16.76 24.35
N LYS A 182 8.32 17.46 24.95
CA LYS A 182 8.07 18.40 26.04
C LYS A 182 7.16 19.54 25.60
N ASP A 183 7.48 20.18 24.47
CA ASP A 183 6.68 21.28 23.91
C ASP A 183 5.28 20.83 23.52
N LEU A 184 5.16 19.69 22.85
CA LEU A 184 3.87 19.12 22.47
C LEU A 184 3.04 18.80 23.71
N ASN A 185 3.65 18.23 24.76
CA ASN A 185 2.96 17.91 26.00
C ASN A 185 2.43 19.17 26.71
N LEU A 186 3.24 20.22 26.80
CA LEU A 186 2.87 21.50 27.40
C LEU A 186 1.69 22.13 26.65
N ASN A 187 1.77 22.21 25.33
CA ASN A 187 0.72 22.82 24.52
C ASN A 187 -0.59 22.03 24.59
N LEU A 188 -0.54 20.70 24.49
CA LEU A 188 -1.73 19.88 24.63
C LEU A 188 -2.38 20.02 26.02
N SER A 189 -1.59 20.15 27.10
CA SER A 189 -2.16 20.39 28.43
C SER A 189 -2.85 21.74 28.55
N LYS A 190 -2.43 22.75 27.78
CA LYS A 190 -3.10 24.05 27.74
C LYS A 190 -4.40 23.99 26.95
N ILE A 191 -4.41 23.30 25.81
CA ILE A 191 -5.61 23.17 24.94
C ILE A 191 -6.71 22.38 25.65
N TYR A 192 -6.36 21.23 26.25
CA TYR A 192 -7.34 20.28 26.77
C TYR A 192 -7.47 20.29 28.30
N SER A 193 -6.80 21.21 29.01
CA SER A 193 -6.75 21.40 30.47
C SER A 193 -7.54 20.38 31.32
N GLU A 194 -8.85 20.50 31.39
CA GLU A 194 -9.77 19.70 32.22
C GLU A 194 -9.95 18.25 31.72
N ASN A 195 -9.94 18.05 30.40
CA ASN A 195 -10.19 16.77 29.75
C ASN A 195 -8.92 16.08 29.24
N TYR A 196 -7.74 16.64 29.50
CA TYR A 196 -6.47 16.16 28.95
C TYR A 196 -6.23 14.66 29.18
N LYS A 197 -6.50 14.17 30.40
CA LYS A 197 -6.32 12.75 30.75
C LYS A 197 -7.30 11.87 29.97
N SER A 198 -8.58 12.23 29.94
CA SER A 198 -9.62 11.48 29.21
C SER A 198 -9.31 11.44 27.72
N LYS A 199 -9.06 12.62 27.12
CA LYS A 199 -8.75 12.75 25.69
C LYS A 199 -7.53 11.95 25.27
N LYS A 200 -6.49 11.92 26.12
CA LYS A 200 -5.32 11.08 25.90
C LYS A 200 -5.69 9.59 25.91
N ILE A 201 -6.51 9.13 26.85
CA ILE A 201 -6.93 7.73 26.93
C ILE A 201 -7.79 7.36 25.71
N GLU A 202 -8.75 8.19 25.34
CA GLU A 202 -9.60 8.02 24.16
C GLU A 202 -8.76 7.92 22.89
N ALA A 203 -7.84 8.87 22.67
CA ALA A 203 -6.93 8.85 21.54
C ALA A 203 -6.09 7.57 21.51
N ILE A 204 -5.59 7.14 22.69
CA ILE A 204 -4.79 5.93 22.82
C ILE A 204 -5.60 4.67 22.49
N SER A 205 -6.84 4.61 22.96
CA SER A 205 -7.75 3.49 22.70
C SER A 205 -8.13 3.43 21.23
N HIS A 206 -8.53 4.56 20.65
CA HIS A 206 -8.90 4.69 19.25
C HIS A 206 -7.75 4.22 18.33
N PHE A 207 -6.52 4.70 18.56
CA PHE A 207 -5.41 4.28 17.69
C PHE A 207 -5.10 2.78 17.84
N LYS A 208 -5.23 2.18 19.04
CA LYS A 208 -4.95 0.75 19.21
C LYS A 208 -5.90 -0.09 18.36
N ASN A 209 -7.17 0.33 18.28
CA ASN A 209 -8.14 -0.30 17.38
C ASN A 209 -7.72 -0.10 15.91
N LEU A 210 -7.23 1.08 15.54
CA LEU A 210 -6.72 1.34 14.19
C LEU A 210 -5.49 0.48 13.85
N ASP A 211 -4.54 0.33 14.78
CA ASP A 211 -3.36 -0.54 14.63
C ASP A 211 -3.79 -1.98 14.35
N LEU A 212 -4.78 -2.50 15.10
CA LEU A 212 -5.35 -3.84 14.89
C LEU A 212 -6.02 -3.96 13.52
N GLN A 213 -6.79 -2.95 13.10
CA GLN A 213 -7.44 -2.95 11.78
C GLN A 213 -6.41 -2.95 10.64
N ILE A 214 -5.34 -2.15 10.75
CA ILE A 214 -4.26 -2.10 9.78
C ILE A 214 -3.53 -3.44 9.72
N GLU A 215 -3.19 -4.02 10.86
CA GLU A 215 -2.52 -5.32 10.94
C GLU A 215 -3.38 -6.44 10.33
N ASN A 216 -4.68 -6.44 10.61
CA ASN A 216 -5.62 -7.38 9.99
C ASN A 216 -5.72 -7.20 8.47
N LYS A 217 -5.75 -5.95 7.97
CA LYS A 217 -5.80 -5.66 6.54
C LYS A 217 -4.53 -6.10 5.82
N ILE A 218 -3.36 -5.84 6.43
CA ILE A 218 -2.07 -6.31 5.90
C ILE A 218 -2.03 -7.84 5.85
N ASN A 219 -2.49 -8.52 6.89
CA ASN A 219 -2.52 -9.99 6.91
C ASN A 219 -3.45 -10.53 5.82
N LEU A 220 -4.62 -9.94 5.63
CA LEU A 220 -5.54 -10.32 4.55
C LEU A 220 -4.91 -10.11 3.16
N ASP A 221 -4.25 -8.98 2.93
CA ASP A 221 -3.57 -8.70 1.66
C ASP A 221 -2.40 -9.68 1.42
N LEU A 222 -1.67 -10.08 2.47
CA LEU A 222 -0.62 -11.10 2.40
C LEU A 222 -1.18 -12.48 2.08
N ASP A 223 -2.28 -12.88 2.70
CA ASP A 223 -2.97 -14.15 2.42
C ASP A 223 -3.46 -14.17 0.96
N LEU A 224 -4.00 -13.07 0.45
CA LEU A 224 -4.42 -12.97 -0.96
C LEU A 224 -3.24 -13.09 -1.93
N VAL A 225 -2.10 -12.47 -1.62
CA VAL A 225 -0.87 -12.57 -2.43
C VAL A 225 -0.25 -13.96 -2.35
N GLN A 226 -0.31 -14.63 -1.20
CA GLN A 226 0.15 -16.02 -1.06
C GLN A 226 -0.75 -16.97 -1.86
N ASN A 227 -2.07 -16.84 -1.72
CA ASN A 227 -3.04 -17.63 -2.49
C ASN A 227 -2.92 -17.40 -4.01
N SER A 228 -2.64 -16.17 -4.46
CA SER A 228 -2.43 -15.90 -5.89
C SER A 228 -1.16 -16.58 -6.41
N LYS A 229 -0.06 -16.55 -5.64
CA LYS A 229 1.19 -17.23 -5.99
C LYS A 229 1.05 -18.76 -5.98
N GLU A 230 0.33 -19.32 -5.02
CA GLU A 230 0.04 -20.76 -4.98
C GLU A 230 -0.79 -21.19 -6.20
N ASN A 231 -1.75 -20.36 -6.62
CA ASN A 231 -2.54 -20.62 -7.83
C ASN A 231 -1.69 -20.50 -9.11
N GLU A 232 -0.79 -19.52 -9.21
CA GLU A 232 0.15 -19.39 -10.34
C GLU A 232 1.09 -20.60 -10.44
N ILE A 233 1.67 -21.05 -9.32
CA ILE A 233 2.54 -22.24 -9.29
C ILE A 233 1.77 -23.50 -9.74
N GLN A 234 0.51 -23.65 -9.32
CA GLN A 234 -0.32 -24.78 -9.76
C GLN A 234 -0.67 -24.72 -11.25
N ILE A 235 -0.77 -23.53 -11.83
CA ILE A 235 -1.00 -23.35 -13.28
C ILE A 235 0.28 -23.73 -14.04
N ASP A 236 1.44 -23.21 -13.63
CA ASP A 236 2.73 -23.52 -14.24
C ASP A 236 3.08 -25.03 -14.16
N GLU A 237 2.73 -25.70 -13.06
CA GLU A 237 2.90 -27.15 -12.93
C GLU A 237 1.97 -27.96 -13.85
N LYS A 238 0.75 -27.46 -14.10
CA LYS A 238 -0.21 -28.10 -15.02
C LYS A 238 0.21 -27.87 -16.48
N GLU A 239 0.70 -26.69 -16.83
CA GLU A 239 1.20 -26.38 -18.17
C GLU A 239 2.47 -27.19 -18.49
N ASN A 240 3.44 -27.25 -17.56
CA ASN A 240 4.64 -28.08 -17.73
C ASN A 240 4.34 -29.58 -17.85
N LYS A 241 3.30 -30.09 -17.17
CA LYS A 241 2.85 -31.48 -17.33
C LYS A 241 2.22 -31.72 -18.71
N ASN A 242 1.46 -30.75 -19.22
CA ASN A 242 0.83 -30.84 -20.54
C ASN A 242 1.86 -30.77 -21.67
N ASP A 243 2.89 -29.94 -21.53
CA ASP A 243 3.94 -29.82 -22.56
C ASP A 243 4.85 -31.05 -22.59
N LYS A 244 5.21 -31.62 -21.43
CA LYS A 244 5.91 -32.92 -21.37
C LYS A 244 5.10 -34.08 -21.95
N GLN A 245 3.76 -34.02 -21.88
CA GLN A 245 2.90 -35.02 -22.54
C GLN A 245 2.81 -34.82 -24.05
N LYS A 246 2.85 -33.57 -24.54
CA LYS A 246 2.91 -33.27 -25.97
C LYS A 246 4.23 -33.71 -26.59
N GLU A 247 5.36 -33.42 -25.94
CA GLU A 247 6.69 -33.85 -26.40
C GLU A 247 6.79 -35.38 -26.48
N LYS A 248 6.30 -36.11 -25.47
CA LYS A 248 6.26 -37.58 -25.51
C LYS A 248 5.42 -38.12 -26.67
N LYS A 249 4.27 -37.51 -26.98
CA LYS A 249 3.44 -37.91 -28.14
C LYS A 249 4.15 -37.62 -29.47
N GLN A 250 4.92 -36.54 -29.54
CA GLN A 250 5.63 -36.15 -30.74
C GLN A 250 6.80 -37.10 -31.05
N VAL A 251 7.57 -37.48 -30.01
CA VAL A 251 8.65 -38.48 -30.14
C VAL A 251 8.10 -39.84 -30.58
N ILE A 252 7.00 -40.30 -29.98
CA ILE A 252 6.34 -41.57 -30.37
C ILE A 252 5.88 -41.52 -31.84
N ASN A 253 5.33 -40.40 -32.29
CA ASN A 253 4.90 -40.25 -33.68
C ASN A 253 6.08 -40.26 -34.67
N GLU A 254 7.21 -39.65 -34.31
CA GLU A 254 8.42 -39.66 -35.14
C GLU A 254 9.08 -41.05 -35.20
N GLU A 255 9.09 -41.78 -34.08
CA GLU A 255 9.56 -43.18 -34.05
C GLU A 255 8.67 -44.08 -34.92
N ASN A 256 7.34 -43.95 -34.81
CA ASN A 256 6.41 -44.71 -35.65
C ASN A 256 6.57 -44.38 -37.14
N LYS A 257 6.86 -43.11 -37.48
CA LYS A 257 7.11 -42.71 -38.86
C LYS A 257 8.39 -43.36 -39.42
N LYS A 258 9.48 -43.38 -38.65
CA LYS A 258 10.73 -44.05 -39.04
C LYS A 258 10.58 -45.56 -39.18
N ILE A 259 9.76 -46.19 -38.33
CA ILE A 259 9.47 -47.63 -38.44
C ILE A 259 8.74 -47.92 -39.76
N ASN A 260 7.76 -47.11 -40.14
CA ASN A 260 7.03 -47.29 -41.38
C ASN A 260 7.93 -47.05 -42.62
N GLU A 261 8.77 -46.02 -42.60
CA GLU A 261 9.74 -45.76 -43.69
C GLU A 261 10.72 -46.94 -43.87
N ASN A 262 11.20 -47.54 -42.77
CA ASN A 262 12.05 -48.72 -42.84
C ASN A 262 11.33 -49.99 -43.33
N LEU A 263 10.02 -50.11 -43.13
CA LEU A 263 9.24 -51.22 -43.67
C LEU A 263 9.07 -51.09 -45.19
N GLU A 264 8.80 -49.87 -45.67
CA GLU A 264 8.70 -49.59 -47.12
C GLU A 264 10.05 -49.78 -47.84
N GLU A 265 11.18 -49.45 -47.22
CA GLU A 265 12.51 -49.70 -47.80
C GLU A 265 12.86 -51.19 -47.89
N ASN A 266 12.45 -52.01 -46.90
CA ASN A 266 12.68 -53.46 -46.92
C ASN A 266 11.80 -54.19 -47.95
N GLU A 267 10.57 -53.72 -48.19
CA GLU A 267 9.74 -54.24 -49.28
C GLU A 267 10.36 -53.97 -50.66
N ASN A 268 10.95 -52.78 -50.85
CA ASN A 268 11.61 -52.41 -52.10
C ASN A 268 12.96 -53.11 -52.34
N GLN A 269 13.67 -53.54 -51.29
CA GLN A 269 14.91 -54.34 -51.44
C GLN A 269 14.60 -55.79 -51.85
N ASN A 270 13.54 -56.39 -51.30
CA ASN A 270 13.11 -57.75 -51.67
C ASN A 270 12.64 -57.85 -53.13
N GLU A 271 12.07 -56.78 -53.70
CA GLU A 271 11.72 -56.76 -55.13
C GLU A 271 12.94 -56.67 -56.06
N ASN A 272 14.05 -56.08 -55.61
CA ASN A 272 15.26 -55.92 -56.41
C ASN A 272 16.19 -57.14 -56.36
N GLU A 273 16.23 -57.89 -55.26
CA GLU A 273 17.00 -59.15 -55.19
C GLU A 273 16.44 -60.23 -56.12
N ASN A 274 15.11 -60.28 -56.30
CA ASN A 274 14.46 -61.20 -57.24
C ASN A 274 14.78 -60.90 -58.72
N LYS A 275 15.16 -59.66 -59.07
CA LYS A 275 15.58 -59.31 -60.44
C LYS A 275 17.03 -59.70 -60.73
N ASN A 276 17.92 -59.54 -59.75
CA ASN A 276 19.36 -59.80 -59.94
C ASN A 276 19.73 -61.29 -60.03
N GLU A 277 18.90 -62.22 -59.51
CA GLU A 277 19.11 -63.66 -59.73
C GLU A 277 18.80 -64.10 -61.18
N SER A 278 17.93 -63.37 -61.88
CA SER A 278 17.60 -63.71 -63.27
C SER A 278 18.67 -63.30 -64.30
N GLU A 279 19.47 -62.27 -64.01
CA GLU A 279 20.53 -61.78 -64.92
C GLU A 279 21.86 -62.58 -64.77
N ASN A 280 22.12 -63.21 -63.62
CA ASN A 280 23.34 -64.01 -63.38
C ASN A 280 23.37 -65.39 -64.06
N LEU A 281 22.26 -65.85 -64.64
CA LEU A 281 22.20 -67.11 -65.39
C LEU A 281 22.61 -66.95 -66.86
N GLU A 282 22.61 -65.73 -67.41
CA GLU A 282 22.97 -65.50 -68.82
C GLU A 282 24.48 -65.29 -69.04
N GLU A 283 25.24 -64.78 -68.06
CA GLU A 283 26.68 -64.53 -68.23
C GLU A 283 27.56 -65.79 -68.13
N ASN A 284 27.10 -66.87 -67.47
CA ASN A 284 27.87 -68.10 -67.33
C ASN A 284 27.92 -69.00 -68.59
N LYS A 285 27.20 -68.66 -69.66
CA LYS A 285 27.29 -69.41 -70.93
C LYS A 285 28.45 -68.97 -71.83
N ASN A 286 28.99 -67.76 -71.66
CA ASN A 286 29.88 -67.16 -72.65
C ASN A 286 31.40 -67.32 -72.37
N GLN A 287 31.82 -68.01 -71.30
CA GLN A 287 33.25 -68.15 -70.94
C GLN A 287 33.91 -69.48 -71.30
N ASN A 288 33.19 -70.47 -71.87
CA ASN A 288 33.77 -71.79 -72.17
C ASN A 288 34.27 -71.99 -73.61
N GLU A 289 34.28 -70.96 -74.49
CA GLU A 289 34.64 -71.15 -75.90
C GLU A 289 36.11 -70.83 -76.28
N ASN A 290 36.96 -70.32 -75.38
CA ASN A 290 38.32 -69.90 -75.74
C ASN A 290 39.45 -70.56 -74.92
N GLN A 291 39.55 -71.90 -74.95
CA GLN A 291 40.81 -72.64 -74.78
C GLN A 291 40.78 -73.94 -75.60
N LYS A 292 41.28 -73.89 -76.85
CA LYS A 292 41.73 -75.04 -77.64
C LYS A 292 42.96 -74.64 -78.45
#